data_AF-A0A842UKV3-F1
#
_entry.id   AF-A0A842UKV3-F1
#
_cell.length_a   1.000
_cell.length_b   1.000
_cell.length_c   1.000
_cell.angle_alpha   90.00
_cell.angle_beta   90.00
_cell.angle_gamma   90.00
#
_symmetry.space_group_name_H-M   'P 1'
#
loop_
_entity.id
_entity.type
_entity.pdbx_description
1 polymer ?
#
loop_
_entity_poly.entity_id
_entity_poly.type
_entity_poly.pdbx_seq_one_letter_code
_entity_poly.pdbx_strand_id
1 'polypeptide(L)'
;MEKILPVKGELSIDMRARQWCELPYPNHPKGCPNYNKRKTCPPIVSTVKERFDLQKPLWVGVVDFDLAAHMERMREKHPDWSARQLACVLYWQAGVNRRLKDLTLSFHKKNKGTIYTLCPEAMGVHVLKTMRRLGFNIRRNPTQIVYKVSLIGYPK
;
A
#
# COMPACT_ATOMS: atom_id res chain seq x y z
N MET A 1 10.63 10.08 2.51
CA MET A 1 11.20 9.47 1.30
C MET A 1 10.11 9.09 0.30
N GLU A 2 10.32 9.42 -0.97
CA GLU A 2 9.50 8.97 -2.10
C GLU A 2 10.42 8.37 -3.16
N LYS A 3 10.12 7.16 -3.63
CA LYS A 3 10.97 6.49 -4.61
C LYS A 3 10.23 5.46 -5.42
N ILE A 4 10.73 5.23 -6.62
CA ILE A 4 10.30 4.13 -7.49
C ILE A 4 11.49 3.20 -7.67
N LEU A 5 11.26 1.92 -7.42
CA LEU A 5 12.29 0.90 -7.44
C LEU A 5 11.89 -0.20 -8.42
N PRO A 6 12.80 -0.69 -9.27
CA PRO A 6 12.53 -1.89 -10.05
C PRO A 6 12.34 -3.08 -9.10
N VAL A 7 11.40 -3.96 -9.45
CA VAL A 7 11.27 -5.25 -8.78
C VAL A 7 12.44 -6.13 -9.22
N LYS A 8 13.47 -6.24 -8.39
CA LYS A 8 14.61 -7.12 -8.64
C LYS A 8 14.20 -8.57 -8.32
N GLY A 9 14.04 -9.40 -9.35
CA GLY A 9 13.60 -10.79 -9.22
C GLY A 9 12.08 -10.94 -9.21
N GLU A 10 11.57 -12.00 -8.56
CA GLU A 10 10.15 -12.31 -8.60
C GLU A 10 9.33 -11.51 -7.58
N LEU A 11 8.24 -10.91 -8.06
CA LEU A 11 7.19 -10.33 -7.23
C LEU A 11 6.62 -11.41 -6.29
N SER A 12 6.56 -11.15 -4.98
CA SER A 12 5.97 -12.12 -4.06
C SER A 12 4.45 -12.13 -4.22
N ILE A 13 3.92 -13.15 -4.89
CA ILE A 13 2.47 -13.33 -5.08
C ILE A 13 1.97 -14.37 -4.08
N ASP A 14 0.95 -14.01 -3.30
CA ASP A 14 0.24 -14.89 -2.39
C ASP A 14 -1.23 -14.51 -2.41
N MET A 15 -2.07 -15.38 -2.98
CA MET A 15 -3.49 -15.08 -3.16
C MET A 15 -4.23 -14.93 -1.83
N ARG A 16 -3.67 -15.42 -0.72
CA ARG A 16 -4.20 -15.16 0.64
C ARG A 16 -4.15 -13.68 1.00
N ALA A 17 -3.30 -12.87 0.34
CA ALA A 17 -3.30 -11.43 0.53
C ALA A 17 -4.66 -10.78 0.19
N ARG A 18 -5.44 -11.38 -0.72
CA ARG A 18 -6.80 -10.90 -1.05
C ARG A 18 -7.78 -11.11 0.10
N GLN A 19 -7.56 -12.13 0.93
CA GLN A 19 -8.39 -12.46 2.09
C GLN A 19 -8.08 -11.55 3.28
N TRP A 20 -7.01 -10.75 3.25
CA TRP A 20 -6.70 -9.82 4.34
C TRP A 20 -7.77 -8.74 4.53
N CYS A 21 -8.52 -8.41 3.48
CA CYS A 21 -9.67 -7.51 3.59
C CYS A 21 -10.83 -8.12 4.40
N GLU A 22 -10.86 -9.43 4.62
CA GLU A 22 -11.91 -10.11 5.39
C GLU A 22 -11.55 -10.23 6.87
N LEU A 23 -10.27 -10.01 7.22
CA LEU A 23 -9.80 -10.10 8.61
C LEU A 23 -10.38 -8.98 9.48
N PRO A 24 -10.85 -9.30 10.70
CA PRO A 24 -11.34 -8.28 11.62
C PRO A 24 -10.23 -7.31 12.04
N TYR A 25 -10.60 -6.05 12.22
CA TYR A 25 -9.73 -5.03 12.80
C TYR A 25 -10.58 -4.03 13.60
N PRO A 26 -9.98 -3.13 14.40
CA PRO A 26 -10.74 -2.31 15.33
C PRO A 26 -11.90 -1.55 14.66
N ASN A 27 -13.10 -1.66 15.25
CA ASN A 27 -14.38 -1.12 14.76
C ASN A 27 -14.93 -1.79 13.47
N HIS A 28 -14.30 -2.87 13.01
CA HIS A 28 -14.65 -3.60 11.80
C HIS A 28 -14.54 -5.12 12.02
N PRO A 29 -15.47 -5.73 12.79
CA PRO A 29 -15.40 -7.15 13.16
C PRO A 29 -15.62 -8.10 11.98
N LYS A 30 -16.16 -7.62 10.86
CA LYS A 30 -16.36 -8.38 9.61
C LYS A 30 -15.32 -8.02 8.53
N GLY A 31 -14.23 -7.36 8.92
CA GLY A 31 -13.22 -6.86 8.00
C GLY A 31 -13.59 -5.58 7.26
N CYS A 32 -12.88 -5.32 6.17
CA CYS A 32 -12.91 -4.07 5.44
C CYS A 32 -14.31 -3.78 4.89
N PRO A 33 -14.90 -2.61 5.18
CA PRO A 33 -16.24 -2.27 4.73
C PRO A 33 -16.36 -2.12 3.20
N ASN A 34 -15.23 -2.07 2.49
CA ASN A 34 -15.16 -1.96 1.03
C ASN A 34 -14.96 -3.31 0.30
N TYR A 35 -14.74 -4.41 1.05
CA TYR A 35 -14.63 -5.74 0.48
C TYR A 35 -15.87 -6.07 -0.36
N ASN A 36 -15.68 -6.62 -1.55
CA ASN A 36 -16.74 -6.95 -2.51
C ASN A 36 -17.69 -5.78 -2.89
N LYS A 37 -17.24 -4.52 -2.80
CA LYS A 37 -18.06 -3.35 -3.19
C LYS A 37 -17.42 -2.49 -4.27
N ARG A 38 -16.11 -2.29 -4.23
CA ARG A 38 -15.39 -1.41 -5.19
C ARG A 38 -14.69 -2.22 -6.27
N LYS A 39 -14.61 -1.67 -7.48
CA LYS A 39 -13.86 -2.26 -8.61
C LYS A 39 -12.38 -2.50 -8.31
N THR A 40 -11.81 -1.80 -7.33
CA THR A 40 -10.42 -1.92 -6.89
C THR A 40 -10.23 -2.88 -5.70
N CYS A 41 -11.30 -3.50 -5.20
CA CYS A 41 -11.28 -4.39 -4.04
C CYS A 41 -11.48 -5.85 -4.48
N PRO A 42 -10.96 -6.82 -3.72
CA PRO A 42 -11.26 -8.22 -3.98
C PRO A 42 -12.73 -8.54 -3.61
N PRO A 43 -13.33 -9.58 -4.20
CA PRO A 43 -12.80 -10.37 -5.31
C PRO A 43 -12.92 -9.69 -6.69
N ILE A 44 -13.57 -8.52 -6.76
CA ILE A 44 -13.92 -7.84 -8.03
C ILE A 44 -12.69 -7.45 -8.86
N VAL A 45 -11.63 -6.94 -8.22
CA VAL A 45 -10.40 -6.57 -8.93
C VAL A 45 -9.68 -7.83 -9.44
N SER A 46 -9.24 -7.77 -10.70
CA SER A 46 -8.41 -8.81 -11.33
C SER A 46 -7.15 -9.09 -10.52
N THR A 47 -6.65 -10.32 -10.63
CA THR A 47 -5.38 -10.70 -10.01
C THR A 47 -4.20 -10.01 -10.69
N VAL A 48 -3.06 -9.94 -10.01
CA VAL A 48 -1.85 -9.34 -10.60
C VAL A 48 -1.41 -10.09 -11.86
N LYS A 49 -1.62 -11.40 -11.93
CA LYS A 49 -1.28 -12.26 -13.08
C LYS A 49 -2.20 -12.08 -14.29
N GLU A 50 -3.41 -11.59 -14.07
CA GLU A 50 -4.38 -11.27 -15.14
C GLU A 50 -4.14 -9.88 -15.70
N ARG A 51 -3.76 -8.93 -14.85
CA ARG A 51 -3.68 -7.52 -15.23
C ARG A 51 -2.30 -7.10 -15.72
N PHE A 52 -1.23 -7.67 -15.17
CA PHE A 52 0.15 -7.28 -15.48
C PHE A 52 0.87 -8.38 -16.27
N ASP A 53 1.64 -7.97 -17.26
CA ASP A 53 2.64 -8.81 -17.91
C ASP A 53 3.86 -8.95 -16.99
N LEU A 54 3.96 -10.09 -16.31
CA LEU A 54 5.03 -10.38 -15.36
C LEU A 54 6.37 -10.75 -16.04
N GLN A 55 6.40 -10.89 -17.38
CA GLN A 55 7.65 -11.06 -18.13
C GLN A 55 8.28 -9.71 -18.48
N LYS A 56 7.52 -8.62 -18.39
CA LYS A 56 8.02 -7.26 -18.58
C LYS A 56 8.48 -6.64 -17.25
N PRO A 57 9.29 -5.56 -17.31
CA PRO A 57 9.73 -4.87 -16.11
C PRO A 57 8.56 -4.40 -15.24
N LEU A 58 8.73 -4.59 -13.93
CA LEU A 58 7.82 -4.13 -12.88
C LEU A 58 8.56 -3.15 -11.97
N TRP A 59 7.81 -2.18 -11.45
CA TRP A 59 8.31 -1.23 -10.47
C TRP A 59 7.35 -1.09 -9.30
N VAL A 60 7.92 -0.74 -8.15
CA VAL A 60 7.19 -0.45 -6.93
C VAL A 60 7.39 1.02 -6.59
N GLY A 61 6.30 1.77 -6.50
CA GLY A 61 6.30 3.12 -5.95
C GLY A 61 6.14 3.06 -4.44
N VAL A 62 6.98 3.77 -3.70
CA VAL A 62 7.02 3.74 -2.24
C VAL A 62 7.00 5.16 -1.70
N VAL A 63 6.08 5.39 -0.76
CA VAL A 63 6.04 6.60 0.07
C VAL A 63 6.09 6.17 1.53
N ASP A 64 7.00 6.77 2.29
CA ASP A 64 7.02 6.61 3.74
C ASP A 64 6.19 7.70 4.46
N PHE A 65 5.87 7.40 5.70
CA PHE A 65 5.26 8.30 6.64
C PHE A 65 5.81 8.05 8.03
N ASP A 66 6.37 9.09 8.63
CA ASP A 66 6.87 9.06 10.00
C ASP A 66 5.69 9.14 10.99
N LEU A 67 5.24 7.97 11.42
CA LEU A 67 4.13 7.82 12.37
C LEU A 67 4.55 8.26 13.77
N ALA A 68 5.80 8.02 14.18
CA ALA A 68 6.27 8.43 15.50
C ALA A 68 6.27 9.96 15.62
N ALA A 69 6.87 10.65 14.65
CA ALA A 69 6.86 12.12 14.64
C ALA A 69 5.44 12.69 14.51
N HIS A 70 4.54 12.02 13.77
CA HIS A 70 3.13 12.40 13.74
C HIS A 70 2.47 12.29 15.12
N MET A 71 2.67 11.17 15.82
CA MET A 71 2.10 10.94 17.13
C MET A 71 2.61 11.95 18.16
N GLU A 72 3.90 12.31 18.13
CA GLU A 72 4.44 13.37 19.02
C GLU A 72 3.76 14.72 18.78
N ARG A 73 3.67 15.16 17.51
CA ARG A 73 2.97 16.41 17.17
C ARG A 73 1.49 16.38 17.56
N MET A 74 0.84 15.23 17.46
CA MET A 74 -0.56 15.09 17.89
C MET A 74 -0.69 15.08 19.41
N ARG A 75 0.29 14.56 20.14
CA ARG A 75 0.30 14.55 21.61
C ARG A 75 0.47 15.96 22.17
N GLU A 76 1.34 16.76 21.58
CA GLU A 76 1.51 18.18 21.95
C GLU A 76 0.20 18.96 21.78
N LYS A 77 -0.55 18.70 20.70
CA LYS A 77 -1.81 19.37 20.40
C LYS A 77 -3.00 18.83 21.20
N HIS A 78 -2.95 17.55 21.53
CA HIS A 78 -4.03 16.82 22.21
C HIS A 78 -3.44 15.92 23.32
N PRO A 79 -3.02 16.49 24.45
CA PRO A 79 -2.35 15.74 25.52
C PRO A 79 -3.19 14.60 26.10
N ASP A 80 -4.52 14.75 26.12
CA ASP A 80 -5.45 13.77 26.70
C ASP A 80 -5.81 12.62 25.73
N TRP A 81 -5.33 12.65 24.49
CA TRP A 81 -5.63 11.59 23.52
C TRP A 81 -4.88 10.30 23.85
N SER A 82 -5.60 9.18 23.78
CA SER A 82 -5.00 7.85 23.86
C SER A 82 -4.01 7.61 22.71
N ALA A 83 -3.06 6.69 22.91
CA ALA A 83 -2.11 6.29 21.86
C ALA A 83 -2.81 5.85 20.56
N ARG A 84 -3.99 5.25 20.66
CA ARG A 84 -4.81 4.87 19.49
C ARG A 84 -5.32 6.09 18.72
N GLN A 85 -5.77 7.12 19.41
CA GLN A 85 -6.24 8.36 18.78
C GLN A 85 -5.06 9.10 18.12
N LEU A 86 -3.91 9.16 18.80
CA LEU A 86 -2.69 9.76 18.25
C LEU A 86 -2.22 9.07 16.96
N ALA A 87 -2.34 7.74 16.87
CA ALA A 87 -1.97 6.96 15.70
C ALA A 87 -3.08 6.86 14.62
N CYS A 88 -4.23 7.49 14.82
CA CYS A 88 -5.42 7.26 14.02
C CYS A 88 -5.17 7.54 12.53
N VAL A 89 -5.38 6.50 11.71
CA VAL A 89 -5.10 6.53 10.26
C VAL A 89 -5.88 7.60 9.50
N LEU A 90 -7.05 7.99 9.99
CA LEU A 90 -7.92 8.98 9.35
C LEU A 90 -7.26 10.36 9.23
N TYR A 91 -6.37 10.71 10.15
CA TYR A 91 -5.77 12.05 10.20
C TYR A 91 -4.64 12.26 9.20
N TRP A 92 -3.97 11.18 8.76
CA TRP A 92 -2.77 11.30 7.94
C TRP A 92 -2.84 10.53 6.61
N GLN A 93 -3.65 9.47 6.50
CA GLN A 93 -3.61 8.59 5.33
C GLN A 93 -3.94 9.28 4.01
N ALA A 94 -4.83 10.28 4.02
CA ALA A 94 -5.25 10.97 2.80
C ALA A 94 -4.07 11.69 2.13
N GLY A 95 -3.24 12.36 2.94
CA GLY A 95 -2.02 13.02 2.46
C GLY A 95 -1.00 12.04 1.90
N VAL A 96 -0.77 10.92 2.59
CA VAL A 96 0.18 9.89 2.12
C VAL A 96 -0.32 9.20 0.85
N ASN A 97 -1.62 8.90 0.76
CA ASN A 97 -2.22 8.32 -0.44
C ASN A 97 -2.14 9.27 -1.65
N ARG A 98 -2.32 10.58 -1.43
CA ARG A 98 -2.13 11.59 -2.48
C ARG A 98 -0.69 11.59 -2.97
N ARG A 99 0.29 11.65 -2.07
CA ARG A 99 1.72 11.58 -2.42
C ARG A 99 2.07 10.32 -3.22
N LEU A 100 1.57 9.15 -2.80
CA LEU A 100 1.79 7.90 -3.55
C LEU A 100 1.17 7.95 -4.95
N LYS A 101 -0.04 8.50 -5.07
CA LYS A 101 -0.72 8.66 -6.35
C LYS A 101 0.05 9.60 -7.28
N ASP A 102 0.51 10.73 -6.76
CA ASP A 102 1.24 11.75 -7.52
C ASP A 102 2.60 11.20 -8.01
N LEU A 103 3.33 10.49 -7.13
CA LEU A 103 4.56 9.76 -7.49
C LEU A 103 4.31 8.75 -8.61
N THR A 104 3.29 7.91 -8.44
CA THR A 104 2.94 6.83 -9.38
C THR A 104 2.51 7.40 -10.74
N LEU A 105 1.66 8.42 -10.73
CA LEU A 105 1.15 9.06 -11.94
C LEU A 105 2.28 9.76 -12.72
N SER A 106 3.21 10.41 -12.01
CA SER A 106 4.36 11.08 -12.63
C SER A 106 5.25 10.10 -13.38
N PHE A 107 5.48 8.91 -12.82
CA PHE A 107 6.23 7.86 -13.51
C PHE A 107 5.48 7.25 -14.67
N HIS A 108 4.20 6.93 -14.48
CA HIS A 108 3.34 6.39 -15.53
C HIS A 108 3.28 7.32 -16.76
N LYS A 109 3.14 8.64 -16.55
CA LYS A 109 3.15 9.63 -17.64
C LYS A 109 4.46 9.65 -18.43
N LYS A 110 5.60 9.42 -17.77
CA LYS A 110 6.92 9.37 -18.41
C LYS A 110 7.19 8.03 -19.11
N ASN A 111 6.54 6.96 -18.67
CA ASN A 111 6.73 5.60 -19.19
C ASN A 111 5.45 5.12 -19.88
N LYS A 112 5.27 5.56 -21.14
CA LYS A 112 4.09 5.24 -21.95
C LYS A 112 3.88 3.72 -22.05
N GLY A 113 2.62 3.30 -22.07
CA GLY A 113 2.24 1.88 -22.14
C GLY A 113 2.25 1.15 -20.80
N THR A 114 2.71 1.79 -19.72
CA THR A 114 2.57 1.22 -18.37
C THR A 114 1.13 1.33 -17.84
N ILE A 115 0.78 0.51 -16.87
CA ILE A 115 -0.41 0.62 -16.02
C ILE A 115 0.03 0.55 -14.55
N TYR A 116 -0.86 0.90 -13.63
CA TYR A 116 -0.54 0.84 -12.20
C TYR A 116 -1.74 0.48 -11.32
N THR A 117 -1.45 0.09 -10.08
CA THR A 117 -2.41 -0.05 -8.98
C THR A 117 -1.85 0.57 -7.70
N LEU A 118 -2.72 1.20 -6.92
CA LEU A 118 -2.38 1.71 -5.58
C LEU A 118 -2.74 0.70 -4.47
N CYS A 119 -3.36 -0.43 -4.84
CA CYS A 119 -3.78 -1.48 -3.91
C CYS A 119 -3.27 -2.86 -4.37
N PRO A 120 -1.94 -3.09 -4.44
CA PRO A 120 -1.39 -4.35 -4.94
C PRO A 120 -1.79 -5.58 -4.11
N GLU A 121 -2.05 -5.44 -2.81
CA GLU A 121 -2.55 -6.54 -1.95
C GLU A 121 -3.92 -7.05 -2.39
N ALA A 122 -4.81 -6.14 -2.81
CA ALA A 122 -6.11 -6.50 -3.38
C ALA A 122 -5.99 -7.36 -4.65
N MET A 123 -4.84 -7.31 -5.32
CA MET A 123 -4.53 -8.08 -6.52
C MET A 123 -3.73 -9.37 -6.22
N GLY A 124 -3.49 -9.70 -4.95
CA GLY A 124 -2.76 -10.90 -4.54
C GLY A 124 -1.26 -10.72 -4.36
N VAL A 125 -0.75 -9.49 -4.32
CA VAL A 125 0.67 -9.24 -4.02
C VAL A 125 0.90 -9.26 -2.52
N HIS A 126 1.84 -10.07 -2.06
CA HIS A 126 2.29 -10.07 -0.67
C HIS A 126 3.25 -8.90 -0.41
N VAL A 127 2.72 -7.68 -0.25
CA VAL A 127 3.49 -6.44 -0.17
C VAL A 127 4.60 -6.48 0.88
N LEU A 128 4.34 -7.01 2.08
CA LEU A 128 5.38 -7.10 3.12
C LEU A 128 6.62 -7.90 2.68
N LYS A 129 6.43 -9.03 2.00
CA LYS A 129 7.52 -9.90 1.54
C LYS A 129 8.24 -9.26 0.35
N THR A 130 7.49 -8.68 -0.59
CA THR A 130 8.05 -7.91 -1.71
C THR A 130 8.93 -6.76 -1.21
N MET A 131 8.42 -5.96 -0.27
CA MET A 131 9.15 -4.80 0.27
C MET A 131 10.39 -5.21 1.07
N ARG A 132 10.35 -6.32 1.83
CA ARG A 132 11.55 -6.84 2.50
C ARG A 132 12.65 -7.26 1.51
N ARG A 133 12.29 -7.90 0.39
CA ARG A 133 13.25 -8.23 -0.68
C ARG A 133 13.88 -6.99 -1.31
N LEU A 134 13.17 -5.86 -1.32
CA LEU A 134 13.69 -4.56 -1.75
C LEU A 134 14.52 -3.83 -0.68
N GLY A 135 14.81 -4.48 0.44
CA GLY A 135 15.65 -3.93 1.52
C GLY A 135 14.91 -3.05 2.52
N PHE A 136 13.57 -3.04 2.54
CA PHE A 136 12.81 -2.26 3.51
C PHE A 136 12.48 -3.06 4.77
N ASN A 137 12.69 -2.43 5.93
CA ASN A 137 12.28 -2.96 7.23
C ASN A 137 10.77 -2.71 7.49
N ILE A 138 9.91 -3.34 6.69
CA ILE A 138 8.45 -3.19 6.82
C ILE A 138 7.85 -4.20 7.83
N ARG A 139 6.96 -3.69 8.68
CA ARG A 139 6.26 -4.45 9.72
C ARG A 139 4.75 -4.40 9.48
N ARG A 140 4.03 -5.44 9.93
CA ARG A 140 2.56 -5.52 9.83
C ARG A 140 1.87 -4.42 10.65
N ASN A 141 2.36 -4.20 11.87
CA ASN A 141 1.87 -3.17 12.80
C ASN A 141 3.01 -2.16 13.04
N PRO A 142 3.23 -1.20 12.13
CA PRO A 142 4.30 -0.23 12.27
C PRO A 142 4.04 0.74 13.44
N THR A 143 5.08 1.03 14.23
CA THR A 143 5.04 2.03 15.30
C THR A 143 5.91 3.27 15.00
N GLN A 144 6.79 3.17 14.00
CA GLN A 144 7.75 4.21 13.64
C GLN A 144 7.46 4.74 12.24
N ILE A 145 7.67 3.91 11.21
CA ILE A 145 7.46 4.29 9.81
C ILE A 145 6.37 3.42 9.18
N VAL A 146 5.40 4.07 8.54
CA VAL A 146 4.42 3.42 7.66
C VAL A 146 4.90 3.55 6.21
N TYR A 147 4.80 2.46 5.44
CA TYR A 147 5.05 2.50 4.01
C TYR A 147 3.75 2.30 3.25
N LYS A 148 3.46 3.20 2.29
CA LYS A 148 2.43 3.04 1.27
C LYS A 148 3.08 2.66 -0.05
N VAL A 149 2.46 1.71 -0.75
CA VAL A 149 3.09 1.00 -1.86
C VAL A 149 2.14 0.94 -3.05
N SER A 150 2.64 1.28 -4.24
CA SER A 150 1.98 1.06 -5.52
C SER A 150 2.77 0.06 -6.36
N LEU A 151 2.11 -0.58 -7.33
CA LEU A 151 2.74 -1.44 -8.32
C LEU A 151 2.50 -0.85 -9.71
N ILE A 152 3.56 -0.80 -10.51
CA ILE A 152 3.59 -0.26 -11.87
C ILE A 152 4.20 -1.32 -12.79
N GLY A 153 3.69 -1.46 -13.99
CA GLY A 153 4.18 -2.44 -14.97
C GLY A 153 3.49 -2.28 -16.30
N TYR A 154 3.58 -3.29 -17.15
CA TYR A 154 2.87 -3.30 -18.44
C TYR A 154 1.61 -4.15 -18.35
N PRO A 155 0.55 -3.80 -19.10
CA PRO A 155 -0.63 -4.65 -19.20
C PRO A 155 -0.27 -5.98 -19.87
N LYS A 156 -1.00 -7.02 -19.50
CA LYS A 156 -0.95 -8.33 -20.17
C LYS A 156 -1.62 -8.28 -21.54
#